data_AF-A0A7V7C3D1-F1
#
_entry.id   AF-A0A7V7C3D1-F1
#
_cell.length_a   1.000
_cell.length_b   1.000
_cell.length_c   1.000
_cell.angle_alpha   90.00
_cell.angle_beta   90.00
_cell.angle_gamma   90.00
#
_symmetry.space_group_name_H-M   'P 1'
#
loop_
_entity.id
_entity.type
_entity.pdbx_description
1 polymer ?
#
loop_
_entity_poly.entity_id
_entity_poly.type
_entity_poly.pdbx_seq_one_letter_code
_entity_poly.pdbx_strand_id
1 'polypeptide(L)'
;MVLNICPPGTFVYSVRQGDTLWLLADRFNTTVEDILNLNPGIDPDRLAIGQQLCIPMIESDIDFDPVIDLNNLSRSLWSEHLFWSDNIILGIIFAPTIVEAMREKGLENASDFAEMFLDYYGRDFAEKFTTIDRDWFQNADNIARLLSENNPFWNYDEWREMLYTHLQMLKNYVSYLLTASSNQLGDILQDLQMQALAMADYMAEGIMRQFPEDFDE
;
A
#
# COMPACT_ATOMS: atom_id res chain seq x y z
N MET A 1 12.59 2.23 19.97
CA MET A 1 12.68 2.33 18.50
C MET A 1 12.69 3.82 18.19
N VAL A 2 13.79 4.34 17.66
CA VAL A 2 13.82 5.71 17.14
C VAL A 2 13.26 5.60 15.73
N LEU A 3 12.08 6.17 15.48
CA LEU A 3 11.62 6.36 14.11
C LEU A 3 12.63 7.31 13.45
N ASN A 4 13.33 6.85 12.41
CA ASN A 4 13.99 7.79 11.51
C ASN A 4 12.87 8.62 10.87
N ILE A 5 12.76 9.88 11.27
CA ILE A 5 11.80 10.81 10.69
C ILE A 5 12.42 11.26 9.38
N CYS A 6 11.87 10.76 8.28
CA CYS A 6 12.27 11.19 6.95
C CYS A 6 11.66 12.57 6.63
N PRO A 7 12.36 13.43 5.86
CA PRO A 7 11.84 14.74 5.46
C PRO A 7 10.50 14.66 4.72
N PRO A 8 9.69 15.73 4.66
CA PRO A 8 8.56 15.82 3.73
C PRO A 8 9.00 15.54 2.28
N GLY A 9 8.14 14.92 1.48
CA GLY A 9 8.49 14.47 0.13
C GLY A 9 9.38 13.22 0.10
N THR A 10 9.46 12.47 1.20
CA THR A 10 10.23 11.22 1.27
C THR A 10 9.47 10.19 2.09
N PHE A 11 9.84 8.91 1.95
CA PHE A 11 9.28 7.83 2.76
C PHE A 11 10.37 6.95 3.36
N VAL A 12 10.02 6.27 4.45
CA VAL A 12 10.90 5.32 5.12
C VAL A 12 10.83 3.97 4.40
N TYR A 13 11.96 3.46 3.95
CA TYR A 13 12.13 2.12 3.39
C TYR A 13 13.05 1.28 4.29
N SER A 14 12.61 0.09 4.67
CA SER A 14 13.42 -0.90 5.38
C SER A 14 14.15 -1.80 4.38
N VAL A 15 15.48 -1.79 4.43
CA VAL A 15 16.34 -2.59 3.54
C VAL A 15 16.01 -4.08 3.66
N ARG A 16 15.77 -4.73 2.52
CA ARG A 16 15.53 -6.17 2.40
C ARG A 16 16.78 -6.90 1.88
N GLN A 17 16.76 -8.22 2.04
CA GLN A 17 17.82 -9.06 1.51
C GLN A 17 17.95 -8.90 -0.02
N GLY A 18 19.15 -8.56 -0.49
CA GLY A 18 19.44 -8.38 -1.91
C GLY A 18 19.26 -6.95 -2.43
N ASP A 19 18.77 -6.02 -1.60
CA ASP A 19 18.69 -4.61 -1.98
C ASP A 19 20.09 -4.01 -2.17
N THR A 20 20.20 -3.15 -3.17
CA THR A 20 21.35 -2.25 -3.38
C THR A 20 20.80 -0.85 -3.61
N LEU A 21 21.60 0.19 -3.34
CA LEU A 21 21.15 1.57 -3.62
C LEU A 21 20.78 1.77 -5.10
N TRP A 22 21.47 1.07 -6.01
CA TRP A 22 21.15 1.11 -7.43
C TRP A 22 19.75 0.54 -7.73
N LEU A 23 19.43 -0.65 -7.19
CA LEU A 23 18.10 -1.26 -7.36
C LEU A 23 16.98 -0.40 -6.74
N LEU A 24 17.27 0.26 -5.61
CA LEU A 24 16.29 1.14 -4.97
C LEU A 24 16.11 2.44 -5.77
N ALA A 25 17.20 3.02 -6.27
CA ALA A 25 17.15 4.22 -7.13
C ALA A 25 16.32 3.95 -8.38
N ASP A 26 16.61 2.84 -9.08
CA ASP A 26 15.87 2.39 -10.26
C ASP A 26 14.37 2.18 -9.95
N ARG A 27 14.07 1.41 -8.90
CA ARG A 27 12.69 1.11 -8.48
C ARG A 27 11.88 2.37 -8.19
N PHE A 28 12.46 3.31 -7.44
CA PHE A 28 11.76 4.50 -6.99
C PHE A 28 11.95 5.70 -7.91
N ASN A 29 12.46 5.46 -9.13
CA ASN A 29 12.69 6.47 -10.15
C ASN A 29 13.45 7.70 -9.59
N THR A 30 14.55 7.45 -8.89
CA THR A 30 15.41 8.47 -8.27
C THR A 30 16.88 8.13 -8.53
N THR A 31 17.82 8.89 -7.97
CA THR A 31 19.25 8.62 -8.13
C THR A 31 19.86 8.05 -6.85
N VAL A 32 20.94 7.27 -7.01
CA VAL A 32 21.77 6.83 -5.86
C VAL A 32 22.29 8.04 -5.09
N GLU A 33 22.61 9.13 -5.78
CA GLU A 33 23.06 10.38 -5.19
C GLU A 33 22.01 11.01 -4.28
N ASP A 34 20.75 11.10 -4.73
CA ASP A 34 19.64 11.64 -3.93
C ASP A 34 19.36 10.78 -2.70
N ILE A 35 19.40 9.45 -2.85
CA ILE A 35 19.27 8.54 -1.70
C ILE A 35 20.41 8.77 -0.71
N LEU A 36 21.66 8.90 -1.15
CA LEU A 36 22.80 9.17 -0.26
C LEU A 36 22.69 10.52 0.43
N ASN A 37 22.21 11.55 -0.28
CA ASN A 37 22.01 12.89 0.26
C ASN A 37 20.98 12.91 1.40
N LEU A 38 19.92 12.10 1.30
CA LEU A 38 18.92 11.95 2.37
C LEU A 38 19.38 11.08 3.54
N ASN A 39 20.41 10.25 3.35
CA ASN A 39 20.87 9.27 4.32
C ASN A 39 22.35 9.47 4.68
N PRO A 40 22.72 10.62 5.30
CA PRO A 40 24.11 10.91 5.59
C PRO A 40 24.74 9.86 6.51
N GLY A 41 25.88 9.32 6.10
CA GLY A 41 26.66 8.35 6.89
C GLY A 41 26.33 6.88 6.63
N ILE A 42 25.45 6.56 5.67
CA ILE A 42 25.30 5.18 5.20
C ILE A 42 26.49 4.75 4.33
N ASP A 43 26.83 3.47 4.39
CA ASP A 43 27.80 2.87 3.49
C ASP A 43 27.06 2.25 2.29
N PRO A 44 27.26 2.75 1.05
CA PRO A 44 26.51 2.29 -0.12
C PRO A 44 26.77 0.82 -0.47
N ASP A 45 27.92 0.27 -0.09
CA ASP A 45 28.31 -1.11 -0.39
C ASP A 45 27.93 -2.10 0.74
N ARG A 46 27.42 -1.58 1.87
CA ARG A 46 27.16 -2.37 3.09
C ARG A 46 25.83 -2.00 3.75
N LEU A 47 24.73 -2.14 2.99
CA LEU A 47 23.39 -2.03 3.54
C LEU A 47 23.06 -3.21 4.46
N ALA A 48 22.56 -2.93 5.67
CA ALA A 48 22.12 -3.96 6.60
C ALA A 48 20.62 -4.26 6.42
N ILE A 49 20.22 -5.53 6.47
CA ILE A 49 18.80 -5.91 6.45
C ILE A 49 18.10 -5.25 7.65
N GLY A 50 16.96 -4.60 7.42
CA GLY A 50 16.22 -3.84 8.40
C GLY A 50 16.73 -2.40 8.62
N GLN A 51 17.80 -1.98 7.93
CA GLN A 51 18.25 -0.59 7.96
C GLN A 51 17.18 0.32 7.34
N GLN A 52 16.80 1.38 8.05
CA GLN A 52 15.84 2.36 7.56
C GLN A 52 16.56 3.41 6.70
N LEU A 53 16.08 3.57 5.46
CA LEU A 53 16.50 4.59 4.51
C LEU A 53 15.35 5.55 4.24
N CYS A 54 15.65 6.84 4.13
CA CYS A 54 14.74 7.83 3.58
C CYS A 54 14.89 7.83 2.06
N ILE A 55 13.84 7.46 1.34
CA ILE A 55 13.82 7.42 -0.11
C ILE A 55 13.02 8.63 -0.62
N PRO A 56 13.54 9.40 -1.60
CA PRO A 56 12.78 10.50 -2.20
C PRO A 56 11.48 9.98 -2.82
N MET A 57 10.37 10.66 -2.54
CA MET A 57 9.25 10.72 -3.46
C MET A 57 9.52 11.97 -4.29
N ILE A 58 9.75 11.86 -5.59
CA ILE A 58 10.03 13.05 -6.39
C ILE A 58 8.80 13.96 -6.33
N GLU A 59 8.93 15.12 -5.69
CA GLU A 59 8.10 16.28 -5.99
C GLU A 59 8.62 16.87 -7.30
N SER A 60 7.71 16.94 -8.28
CA SER A 60 7.91 17.50 -9.60
C SER A 60 8.47 18.92 -9.49
N ASP A 61 9.77 19.10 -9.65
CA ASP A 61 10.33 20.34 -10.17
C ASP A 61 11.78 20.12 -10.64
N ILE A 62 12.03 20.60 -11.86
CA ILE A 62 13.26 20.56 -12.67
C ILE A 62 13.25 19.43 -13.72
N ASP A 63 12.87 19.83 -14.94
CA ASP A 63 12.74 19.08 -16.21
C ASP A 63 11.40 18.34 -16.39
N PHE A 64 10.60 18.82 -17.34
CA PHE A 64 9.20 18.42 -17.55
C PHE A 64 9.17 17.18 -18.45
N ASP A 65 9.54 16.02 -17.91
CA ASP A 65 9.37 14.74 -18.59
C ASP A 65 7.96 14.19 -18.27
N PRO A 66 7.04 14.15 -19.26
CA PRO A 66 5.64 13.76 -19.03
C PRO A 66 5.49 12.29 -18.60
N VAL A 67 6.42 11.41 -18.96
CA VAL A 67 6.43 9.99 -18.53
C VAL A 67 6.80 9.90 -17.05
N ILE A 68 7.85 10.60 -16.63
CA ILE A 68 8.28 10.65 -15.25
C ILE A 68 7.19 11.27 -14.37
N ASP A 69 6.58 12.37 -14.83
CA ASP A 69 5.53 13.09 -14.09
C ASP A 69 4.28 12.24 -13.87
N LEU A 70 3.82 11.48 -14.88
CA LEU A 70 2.64 10.63 -14.72
C LEU A 70 2.87 9.47 -13.74
N ASN A 71 4.03 8.81 -13.83
CA ASN A 71 4.39 7.73 -12.90
C ASN A 71 4.47 8.27 -11.46
N ASN A 72 5.13 9.41 -11.26
CA ASN A 72 5.28 10.03 -9.95
C ASN A 72 3.94 10.49 -9.38
N LEU A 73 3.10 11.13 -10.21
CA LEU A 73 1.75 11.53 -9.83
C LEU A 73 0.90 10.33 -9.41
N SER A 74 0.92 9.26 -10.21
CA SER A 74 0.20 8.02 -9.88
C SER A 74 0.67 7.48 -8.52
N ARG A 75 1.98 7.29 -8.34
CA ARG A 75 2.57 6.78 -7.08
C ARG A 75 2.24 7.66 -5.87
N SER A 76 2.24 8.98 -6.04
CA SER A 76 1.87 9.94 -5.00
C SER A 76 0.41 9.76 -4.56
N LEU A 77 -0.53 9.74 -5.52
CA LEU A 77 -1.95 9.55 -5.23
C LEU A 77 -2.23 8.20 -4.54
N TRP A 78 -1.55 7.14 -4.95
CA TRP A 78 -1.65 5.82 -4.31
C TRP A 78 -1.02 5.79 -2.91
N SER A 79 0.07 6.53 -2.69
CA SER A 79 0.69 6.68 -1.36
C SER A 79 -0.19 7.49 -0.42
N GLU A 80 -0.80 8.57 -0.90
CA GLU A 80 -1.79 9.34 -0.14
C GLU A 80 -3.01 8.48 0.20
N HIS A 81 -3.50 7.67 -0.74
CA HIS A 81 -4.59 6.73 -0.48
C HIS A 81 -4.30 5.80 0.69
N LEU A 82 -3.08 5.23 0.76
CA LEU A 82 -2.66 4.39 1.88
C LEU A 82 -2.60 5.19 3.19
N PHE A 83 -1.99 6.38 3.15
CA PHE A 83 -1.93 7.24 4.33
C PHE A 83 -3.32 7.58 4.88
N TRP A 84 -4.27 7.95 4.01
CA TRP A 84 -5.65 8.24 4.42
C TRP A 84 -6.39 7.00 4.92
N SER A 85 -6.18 5.86 4.27
CA SER A 85 -6.78 4.58 4.66
C SER A 85 -6.30 4.14 6.04
N ASP A 86 -4.99 4.22 6.30
CA ASP A 86 -4.40 3.92 7.61
C ASP A 86 -4.94 4.85 8.70
N ASN A 87 -5.05 6.15 8.45
CA ASN A 87 -5.62 7.08 9.43
C ASN A 87 -7.09 6.78 9.75
N ILE A 88 -7.88 6.37 8.75
CA ILE A 88 -9.26 5.92 8.97
C ILE A 88 -9.29 4.62 9.77
N ILE A 89 -8.48 3.63 9.39
CA ILE A 89 -8.37 2.34 10.06
C ILE A 89 -7.95 2.53 11.53
N LEU A 90 -6.93 3.33 11.79
CA LEU A 90 -6.47 3.66 13.14
C LEU A 90 -7.57 4.41 13.92
N GLY A 91 -8.27 5.36 13.30
CA GLY A 91 -9.38 6.07 13.94
C GLY A 91 -10.54 5.14 14.35
N ILE A 92 -10.84 4.13 13.54
CA ILE A 92 -11.86 3.11 13.82
C ILE A 92 -11.38 2.13 14.88
N ILE A 93 -10.16 1.60 14.72
CA ILE A 93 -9.57 0.61 15.64
C ILE A 93 -9.42 1.23 17.02
N PHE A 94 -8.74 2.38 17.16
CA PHE A 94 -8.41 2.96 18.46
C PHE A 94 -9.59 3.62 19.21
N ALA A 95 -10.84 3.36 18.79
CA ALA A 95 -12.00 3.49 19.67
C ALA A 95 -11.90 2.42 20.79
N PRO A 96 -11.66 2.80 22.07
CA PRO A 96 -11.22 1.87 23.12
C PRO A 96 -12.13 0.65 23.34
N THR A 97 -13.43 0.80 23.09
CA THR A 97 -14.44 -0.25 23.30
C THR A 97 -14.38 -1.39 22.28
N ILE A 98 -13.84 -1.17 21.09
CA ILE A 98 -13.86 -2.16 19.99
C ILE A 98 -12.60 -3.04 20.03
N VAL A 99 -11.42 -2.46 20.32
CA VAL A 99 -10.15 -3.20 20.38
C VAL A 99 -10.15 -4.28 21.45
N GLU A 100 -10.65 -3.97 22.64
CA GLU A 100 -10.57 -4.87 23.80
C GLU A 100 -11.42 -6.13 23.59
N ALA A 101 -12.62 -5.95 22.99
CA ALA A 101 -13.48 -7.06 22.60
C ALA A 101 -12.89 -7.94 21.49
N MET A 102 -12.14 -7.35 20.55
CA MET A 102 -11.46 -8.08 19.47
C MET A 102 -10.25 -8.88 19.98
N ARG A 103 -9.46 -8.27 20.88
CA ARG A 103 -8.24 -8.88 21.44
C ARG A 103 -8.54 -10.10 22.31
N GLU A 104 -9.58 -10.06 23.14
CA GLU A 104 -9.96 -11.20 24.01
C GLU A 104 -10.36 -12.46 23.23
N LYS A 105 -10.76 -12.30 21.96
CA LYS A 105 -11.33 -13.39 21.16
C LYS A 105 -10.43 -13.92 20.05
N GLY A 106 -9.24 -13.34 19.84
CA GLY A 106 -8.24 -13.87 18.89
C GLY A 106 -8.76 -14.01 17.45
N LEU A 107 -9.48 -12.98 16.96
CA LEU A 107 -10.22 -13.03 15.70
C LEU A 107 -9.34 -12.60 14.52
N GLU A 108 -9.32 -13.38 13.44
CA GLU A 108 -8.44 -13.15 12.28
C GLU A 108 -9.22 -12.87 10.97
N ASN A 109 -10.49 -13.27 10.87
CA ASN A 109 -11.26 -13.10 9.63
C ASN A 109 -12.73 -12.66 9.84
N ALA A 110 -13.37 -12.17 8.77
CA ALA A 110 -14.75 -11.70 8.82
C ALA A 110 -15.78 -12.80 9.18
N SER A 111 -15.47 -14.07 8.89
CA SER A 111 -16.29 -15.20 9.31
C SER A 111 -16.18 -15.49 10.82
N ASP A 112 -15.02 -15.31 11.45
CA ASP A 112 -14.84 -15.45 12.90
C ASP A 112 -15.62 -14.35 13.63
N PHE A 113 -15.61 -13.14 13.07
CA PHE A 113 -16.46 -12.04 13.54
C PHE A 113 -17.95 -12.33 13.39
N ALA A 114 -18.37 -12.88 12.25
CA ALA A 114 -19.76 -13.27 12.05
C ALA A 114 -20.19 -14.39 13.03
N GLU A 115 -19.32 -15.36 13.30
CA GLU A 115 -19.52 -16.41 14.30
C GLU A 115 -19.61 -15.85 15.72
N MET A 116 -18.77 -14.88 16.06
CA MET A 116 -18.92 -14.12 17.29
C MET A 116 -20.28 -13.41 17.36
N PHE A 117 -20.68 -12.70 16.31
CA PHE A 117 -21.88 -11.89 16.33
C PHE A 117 -23.17 -12.71 16.33
N LEU A 118 -23.13 -13.96 15.86
CA LEU A 118 -24.26 -14.88 15.92
C LEU A 118 -24.83 -14.98 17.34
N ASP A 119 -23.97 -15.09 18.36
CA ASP A 119 -24.37 -15.30 19.74
C ASP A 119 -24.95 -14.04 20.43
N TYR A 120 -24.58 -12.84 19.96
CA TYR A 120 -24.96 -11.58 20.62
C TYR A 120 -26.01 -10.75 19.85
N TYR A 121 -25.95 -10.81 18.51
CA TYR A 121 -26.76 -9.97 17.63
C TYR A 121 -27.66 -10.80 16.69
N GLY A 122 -27.52 -12.12 16.72
CA GLY A 122 -28.33 -13.05 15.94
C GLY A 122 -27.89 -13.23 14.49
N ARG A 123 -28.49 -14.23 13.84
CA ARG A 123 -28.15 -14.67 12.48
C ARG A 123 -28.26 -13.57 11.42
N ASP A 124 -29.31 -12.77 11.45
CA ASP A 124 -29.54 -11.69 10.48
C ASP A 124 -28.41 -10.66 10.46
N PHE A 125 -27.83 -10.36 11.64
CA PHE A 125 -26.71 -9.43 11.73
C PHE A 125 -25.41 -10.07 11.22
N ALA A 126 -25.13 -11.31 11.62
CA ALA A 126 -23.94 -12.05 11.17
C ALA A 126 -23.93 -12.28 9.64
N GLU A 127 -25.08 -12.58 9.04
CA GLU A 127 -25.23 -12.70 7.58
C GLU A 127 -25.01 -11.36 6.86
N LYS A 128 -25.47 -10.24 7.44
CA LYS A 128 -25.16 -8.91 6.91
C LYS A 128 -23.67 -8.58 7.01
N PHE A 129 -23.01 -8.96 8.11
CA PHE A 129 -21.59 -8.74 8.31
C PHE A 129 -20.75 -9.48 7.26
N THR A 130 -21.03 -10.77 7.00
CA THR A 130 -20.36 -11.53 5.92
C THR A 130 -20.68 -11.00 4.53
N THR A 131 -21.88 -10.43 4.34
CA THR A 131 -22.26 -9.78 3.08
C THR A 131 -21.41 -8.54 2.80
N ILE A 132 -21.11 -7.72 3.82
CA ILE A 132 -20.24 -6.53 3.66
C ILE A 132 -18.85 -6.94 3.16
N ASP A 133 -18.28 -8.03 3.69
CA ASP A 133 -16.98 -8.55 3.27
C ASP A 133 -16.99 -8.99 1.80
N ARG A 134 -18.05 -9.68 1.38
CA ARG A 134 -18.26 -10.08 -0.01
C ARG A 134 -18.45 -8.88 -0.93
N ASP A 135 -19.24 -7.89 -0.51
CA ASP A 135 -19.52 -6.70 -1.30
C ASP A 135 -18.25 -5.86 -1.49
N TRP A 136 -17.32 -5.89 -0.53
CA TRP A 136 -16.02 -5.24 -0.66
C TRP A 136 -15.18 -5.81 -1.81
N PHE A 137 -15.10 -7.13 -1.94
CA PHE A 137 -14.44 -7.78 -3.09
C PHE A 137 -15.25 -7.64 -4.39
N GLN A 138 -16.57 -7.61 -4.31
CA GLN A 138 -17.41 -7.35 -5.49
C GLN A 138 -17.17 -5.95 -6.06
N ASN A 139 -16.87 -4.96 -5.21
CA ASN A 139 -16.45 -3.64 -5.66
C ASN A 139 -15.12 -3.68 -6.40
N ALA A 140 -14.16 -4.51 -5.96
CA ALA A 140 -12.92 -4.72 -6.69
C ALA A 140 -13.17 -5.29 -8.10
N ASP A 141 -14.06 -6.26 -8.25
CA ASP A 141 -14.46 -6.77 -9.59
C ASP A 141 -15.06 -5.65 -10.46
N ASN A 142 -15.91 -4.81 -9.87
CA ASN A 142 -16.57 -3.72 -10.60
C ASN A 142 -15.56 -2.65 -11.06
N ILE A 143 -14.58 -2.31 -10.21
CA ILE A 143 -13.48 -1.39 -10.55
C ILE A 143 -12.60 -2.00 -11.65
N ALA A 144 -12.18 -3.26 -11.50
CA ALA A 144 -11.37 -3.95 -12.51
C ALA A 144 -12.07 -3.99 -13.88
N ARG A 145 -13.38 -4.23 -13.88
CA ARG A 145 -14.20 -4.18 -15.11
C ARG A 145 -14.23 -2.79 -15.71
N LEU A 146 -14.52 -1.76 -14.90
CA LEU A 146 -14.54 -0.38 -15.36
C LEU A 146 -13.20 0.03 -16.00
N LEU A 147 -12.08 -0.27 -15.35
CA LEU A 147 -10.75 0.06 -15.86
C LEU A 147 -10.47 -0.66 -17.18
N SER A 148 -10.62 -1.98 -17.21
CA SER A 148 -10.35 -2.79 -18.42
C SER A 148 -11.27 -2.47 -19.61
N GLU A 149 -12.52 -2.07 -19.37
CA GLU A 149 -13.43 -1.63 -20.45
C GLU A 149 -13.03 -0.29 -21.07
N ASN A 150 -12.27 0.55 -20.36
CA ASN A 150 -11.92 1.90 -20.79
C ASN A 150 -10.46 2.06 -21.26
N ASN A 151 -9.60 1.09 -20.99
CA ASN A 151 -8.22 1.08 -21.46
C ASN A 151 -7.84 -0.30 -22.01
N PRO A 152 -7.50 -0.42 -23.31
CA PRO A 152 -7.19 -1.71 -23.95
C PRO A 152 -5.89 -2.36 -23.43
N PHE A 153 -5.08 -1.63 -22.66
CA PHE A 153 -3.84 -2.11 -22.05
C PHE A 153 -4.01 -2.55 -20.60
N TRP A 154 -5.21 -2.38 -20.03
CA TRP A 154 -5.53 -2.84 -18.69
C TRP A 154 -6.32 -4.15 -18.74
N ASN A 155 -5.69 -5.23 -18.28
CA ASN A 155 -6.33 -6.55 -18.20
C ASN A 155 -7.25 -6.64 -16.97
N TYR A 156 -8.44 -7.20 -17.16
CA TYR A 156 -9.41 -7.41 -16.08
C TYR A 156 -8.87 -8.30 -14.95
N ASP A 157 -8.29 -9.45 -15.29
CA ASP A 157 -7.82 -10.43 -14.32
C ASP A 157 -6.63 -9.89 -13.52
N GLU A 158 -5.71 -9.16 -14.17
CA GLU A 158 -4.57 -8.51 -13.50
C GLU A 158 -5.04 -7.42 -12.52
N TRP A 159 -5.94 -6.51 -12.95
CA TRP A 159 -6.52 -5.51 -12.05
C TRP A 159 -7.27 -6.14 -10.87
N ARG A 160 -8.05 -7.18 -11.15
CA ARG A 160 -8.81 -7.90 -10.13
C ARG A 160 -7.86 -8.55 -9.12
N GLU A 161 -6.82 -9.24 -9.57
CA GLU A 161 -5.83 -9.88 -8.70
C GLU A 161 -5.10 -8.85 -7.83
N MET A 162 -4.67 -7.73 -8.41
CA MET A 162 -4.04 -6.65 -7.66
C MET A 162 -4.97 -6.07 -6.59
N LEU A 163 -6.23 -5.75 -6.94
CA LEU A 163 -7.19 -5.23 -5.98
C LEU A 163 -7.48 -6.24 -4.87
N TYR A 164 -7.68 -7.52 -5.21
CA TYR A 164 -7.92 -8.57 -4.22
C TYR A 164 -6.75 -8.73 -3.26
N THR A 165 -5.53 -8.69 -3.79
CA THR A 165 -4.30 -8.73 -2.99
C THR A 165 -4.23 -7.53 -2.04
N HIS A 166 -4.48 -6.33 -2.54
CA HIS A 166 -4.52 -5.10 -1.72
C HIS A 166 -5.52 -5.23 -0.56
N LEU A 167 -6.76 -5.63 -0.86
CA LEU A 167 -7.81 -5.80 0.16
C LEU A 167 -7.41 -6.85 1.21
N GLN A 168 -6.80 -7.97 0.78
CA GLN A 168 -6.35 -9.00 1.70
C GLN A 168 -5.21 -8.50 2.59
N MET A 169 -4.26 -7.73 2.05
CA MET A 169 -3.17 -7.15 2.82
C MET A 169 -3.69 -6.15 3.86
N LEU A 170 -4.69 -5.33 3.52
CA LEU A 170 -5.33 -4.43 4.47
C LEU A 170 -6.04 -5.19 5.60
N LYS A 171 -6.74 -6.30 5.28
CA LYS A 171 -7.33 -7.17 6.32
C LYS A 171 -6.26 -7.74 7.25
N ASN A 172 -5.16 -8.23 6.70
CA ASN A 172 -4.05 -8.76 7.47
C ASN A 172 -3.42 -7.69 8.37
N TYR A 173 -3.25 -6.47 7.85
CA TYR A 173 -2.76 -5.32 8.61
C TYR A 173 -3.69 -4.98 9.80
N VAL A 174 -5.00 -4.92 9.57
CA VAL A 174 -5.98 -4.68 10.64
C VAL A 174 -5.95 -5.80 11.68
N SER A 175 -5.92 -7.06 11.25
CA SER A 175 -5.79 -8.22 12.16
C SER A 175 -4.51 -8.15 12.98
N TYR A 176 -3.39 -7.76 12.36
CA TYR A 176 -2.11 -7.57 13.02
C TYR A 176 -2.16 -6.49 14.11
N LEU A 177 -2.79 -5.34 13.82
CA LEU A 177 -2.98 -4.26 14.80
C LEU A 177 -3.79 -4.72 16.02
N LEU A 178 -4.82 -5.54 15.81
CA LEU A 178 -5.72 -6.01 16.88
C LEU A 178 -5.07 -7.06 17.79
N THR A 179 -4.24 -7.93 17.21
CA THR A 179 -3.59 -9.06 17.92
C THR A 179 -2.30 -8.66 18.67
N ALA A 180 -1.86 -7.41 18.54
CA ALA A 180 -0.80 -6.79 19.35
C ALA A 180 0.59 -7.43 19.24
N SER A 181 0.94 -8.04 18.11
CA SER A 181 2.35 -8.28 17.80
C SER A 181 2.96 -7.00 17.19
N SER A 182 4.17 -6.60 17.58
CA SER A 182 4.76 -5.30 17.21
C SER A 182 6.05 -5.42 16.39
N ASN A 183 6.53 -6.64 16.16
CA ASN A 183 7.83 -6.91 15.55
C ASN A 183 7.83 -6.96 14.00
N GLN A 184 6.66 -6.88 13.35
CA GLN A 184 6.49 -6.99 11.90
C GLN A 184 5.66 -5.84 11.30
N LEU A 185 5.18 -4.89 12.11
CA LEU A 185 4.32 -3.79 11.64
C LEU A 185 4.96 -3.00 10.49
N GLY A 186 6.26 -2.71 10.61
CA GLY A 186 7.02 -1.99 9.59
C GLY A 186 7.11 -2.76 8.26
N ASP A 187 7.28 -4.08 8.33
CA ASP A 187 7.34 -4.92 7.13
C ASP A 187 5.99 -5.01 6.43
N ILE A 188 4.89 -5.14 7.19
CA ILE A 188 3.52 -5.17 6.66
C ILE A 188 3.17 -3.84 5.98
N LEU A 189 3.50 -2.71 6.61
CA LEU A 189 3.28 -1.39 6.04
C LEU A 189 4.11 -1.18 4.77
N GLN A 190 5.37 -1.63 4.76
CA GLN A 190 6.20 -1.58 3.57
C GLN A 190 5.66 -2.47 2.45
N ASP A 191 5.15 -3.67 2.76
CA ASP A 191 4.51 -4.52 1.77
C ASP A 191 3.26 -3.86 1.17
N LEU A 192 2.40 -3.27 2.02
CA LEU A 192 1.22 -2.52 1.58
C LEU A 192 1.61 -1.36 0.66
N GLN A 193 2.61 -0.56 1.05
CA GLN A 193 3.18 0.51 0.24
C GLN A 193 3.65 -0.01 -1.12
N MET A 194 4.47 -1.06 -1.12
CA MET A 194 5.03 -1.63 -2.34
C MET A 194 3.94 -2.16 -3.28
N GLN A 195 2.89 -2.77 -2.73
CA GLN A 195 1.78 -3.27 -3.53
C GLN A 195 0.97 -2.12 -4.15
N ALA A 196 0.73 -1.02 -3.42
CA ALA A 196 0.06 0.16 -3.97
C ALA A 196 0.91 0.85 -5.06
N LEU A 197 2.23 0.92 -4.89
CA LEU A 197 3.14 1.45 -5.92
C LEU A 197 3.11 0.60 -7.19
N ALA A 198 3.04 -0.73 -7.06
CA ALA A 198 2.89 -1.60 -8.24
C ALA A 198 1.57 -1.37 -8.99
N MET A 199 0.47 -1.13 -8.27
CA MET A 199 -0.81 -0.74 -8.87
C MET A 199 -0.73 0.63 -9.55
N ALA A 200 0.00 1.58 -8.95
CA ALA A 200 0.25 2.90 -9.52
C ALA A 200 1.00 2.82 -10.85
N ASP A 201 2.03 1.98 -10.90
CA ASP A 201 2.86 1.77 -12.10
C ASP A 201 2.05 1.13 -13.22
N TYR A 202 1.26 0.10 -12.91
CA TYR A 202 0.38 -0.55 -13.88
C TYR A 202 -0.68 0.42 -14.45
N MET A 203 -1.19 1.32 -13.61
CA MET A 203 -2.07 2.39 -14.04
C MET A 203 -1.36 3.35 -15.00
N ALA A 204 -0.20 3.88 -14.61
CA ALA A 204 0.55 4.81 -15.44
C ALA A 204 0.95 4.17 -16.79
N GLU A 205 1.42 2.92 -16.78
CA GLU A 205 1.78 2.17 -17.99
C GLU A 205 0.62 2.09 -18.98
N GLY A 206 -0.58 1.72 -18.51
CA GLY A 206 -1.73 1.63 -19.40
C GLY A 206 -2.15 2.98 -20.00
N ILE A 207 -2.05 4.08 -19.23
CA ILE A 207 -2.33 5.44 -19.75
C ILE A 207 -1.31 5.80 -20.83
N MET A 208 -0.01 5.63 -20.53
CA MET A 208 1.06 5.92 -21.48
C MET A 208 0.91 5.14 -22.78
N ARG A 209 0.57 3.86 -22.68
CA ARG A 209 0.34 3.01 -23.85
C ARG A 209 -0.91 3.40 -24.66
N GLN A 210 -1.95 3.90 -23.98
CA GLN A 210 -3.18 4.34 -24.64
C GLN A 210 -3.01 5.68 -25.38
N PHE A 211 -2.17 6.56 -24.85
CA PHE A 211 -1.98 7.92 -25.38
C PHE A 211 -0.51 8.22 -25.67
N PRO A 212 0.21 7.42 -26.48
CA PRO A 212 1.66 7.55 -26.67
C PRO A 212 2.08 8.94 -27.19
N GLU A 213 1.25 9.56 -28.02
CA GLU A 213 1.49 10.90 -28.58
C GLU A 213 1.53 12.02 -27.52
N ASP A 214 0.98 11.78 -26.31
CA ASP A 214 1.03 12.73 -25.19
C ASP A 214 2.35 12.58 -24.38
N PHE A 215 3.17 11.56 -24.69
CA PHE A 215 4.38 11.18 -23.96
C PHE A 215 5.63 11.00 -24.85
N ASP A 216 5.49 11.04 -26.16
CA ASP A 216 6.61 11.04 -27.11
C ASP A 216 7.21 12.45 -27.24
N GLU A 217 8.50 12.62 -26.94
CA GLU A 217 9.30 13.83 -27.27
C GLU A 217 9.76 13.88 -28.74
#